data_AF-A0A392Q5X1-F1
#
_entry.id   AF-A0A392Q5X1-F1
#
_cell.length_a   1.000
_cell.length_b   1.000
_cell.length_c   1.000
_cell.angle_alpha   90.00
_cell.angle_beta   90.00
_cell.angle_gamma   90.00
#
_symmetry.space_group_name_H-M   'P 1'
#
loop_
_entity.id
_entity.type
_entity.pdbx_description
1 polymer ?
#
loop_
_entity_poly.entity_id
_entity_poly.type
_entity_poly.pdbx_seq_one_letter_code
_entity_poly.pdbx_strand_id
1 'polypeptide(L)'
;DAEKAKDSHGIRPGKGKMRNRRYISRKGPLIVYGTEGAKAVKAFRNIPGVEITNVERLNLLKLAPGGHLGRFVVWTKSAFEKLDSIYGSFEKASEKKKGYVLPRAKMVNSDLTRIINSDEVQSVVRPIKKDVKRLSLKKNPLKNLNVMLRLNPYAKTAKRMALLAEAERVKAKKEKLDKKRKTVSKVMLISIYCAQFW
;
A
#
# COMPACT_ATOMS: atom_id res chain seq x y z
N ASP A 1 -2.62 -33.51 0.70
CA ASP A 1 -3.98 -32.92 0.77
C ASP A 1 -5.00 -33.84 1.44
N ALA A 2 -5.11 -35.11 1.01
CA ALA A 2 -6.00 -36.09 1.66
C ALA A 2 -5.70 -36.33 3.15
N GLU A 3 -4.42 -36.44 3.54
CA GLU A 3 -4.01 -36.55 4.95
C GLU A 3 -4.46 -35.33 5.76
N LYS A 4 -4.20 -34.12 5.25
CA LYS A 4 -4.67 -32.87 5.86
C LYS A 4 -6.18 -32.83 6.02
N ALA A 5 -6.94 -33.41 5.09
CA ALA A 5 -8.39 -33.53 5.21
C ALA A 5 -8.80 -34.53 6.29
N LYS A 6 -8.12 -35.67 6.40
CA LYS A 6 -8.29 -36.67 7.47
C LYS A 6 -8.03 -36.07 8.85
N ASP A 7 -6.90 -35.38 9.03
CA ASP A 7 -6.52 -34.79 10.31
C ASP A 7 -7.41 -33.61 10.71
N SER A 8 -8.01 -32.94 9.72
CA SER A 8 -8.95 -31.83 9.96
C SER A 8 -10.33 -32.24 10.45
N HIS A 9 -10.58 -33.54 10.63
CA HIS A 9 -11.86 -34.04 11.11
C HIS A 9 -12.07 -33.63 12.57
N GLY A 10 -12.99 -32.69 12.80
CA GLY A 10 -13.23 -32.10 14.11
C GLY A 10 -14.71 -32.04 14.48
N ILE A 11 -14.99 -31.89 15.77
CA ILE A 11 -16.35 -31.68 16.28
C ILE A 11 -16.72 -30.19 16.10
N ARG A 12 -17.87 -29.94 15.47
CA ARG A 12 -18.41 -28.59 15.24
C ARG A 12 -18.77 -27.93 16.59
N PRO A 13 -18.39 -26.66 16.83
CA PRO A 13 -18.84 -25.94 18.01
C PRO A 13 -20.33 -25.54 17.94
N GLY A 14 -20.94 -25.31 19.10
CA GLY A 14 -22.30 -24.76 19.22
C GLY A 14 -23.44 -25.78 19.04
N LYS A 15 -24.66 -25.25 18.85
CA LYS A 15 -25.92 -26.02 18.81
C LYS A 15 -26.08 -26.90 17.56
N GLY A 16 -25.23 -26.72 16.55
CA GLY A 16 -25.22 -27.54 15.33
C GLY A 16 -24.95 -29.03 15.60
N LYS A 17 -24.25 -29.35 16.70
CA LYS A 17 -23.99 -30.73 17.14
C LYS A 17 -25.26 -31.56 17.34
N MET A 18 -26.33 -30.93 17.83
CA MET A 18 -27.62 -31.58 18.10
C MET A 18 -28.48 -31.74 16.85
N ARG A 19 -28.10 -31.13 15.71
CA ARG A 19 -28.87 -31.10 14.47
C ARG A 19 -28.20 -31.92 13.36
N ASN A 20 -27.64 -33.08 13.69
CA ASN A 20 -26.94 -33.99 12.75
C ASN A 20 -25.77 -33.36 11.96
N ARG A 21 -25.15 -32.30 12.49
CA ARG A 21 -23.99 -31.60 11.90
C ARG A 21 -22.79 -31.61 12.84
N ARG A 22 -22.59 -32.73 13.54
CA ARG A 22 -21.59 -32.90 14.60
C ARG A 22 -20.16 -32.75 14.09
N TYR A 23 -19.86 -33.25 12.91
CA TYR A 23 -18.50 -33.25 12.37
C TYR A 23 -18.30 -32.21 11.27
N ILE A 24 -17.09 -31.68 11.20
CA ILE A 24 -16.59 -30.84 10.11
C ILE A 24 -15.29 -31.43 9.60
N SER A 25 -15.06 -31.34 8.30
CA SER A 25 -13.80 -31.70 7.66
C SER A 25 -13.53 -30.77 6.50
N ARG A 26 -12.25 -30.58 6.18
CA ARG A 26 -11.84 -29.83 4.98
C ARG A 26 -12.25 -30.60 3.72
N LYS A 27 -12.50 -29.84 2.65
CA LYS A 27 -12.67 -30.40 1.31
C LYS A 27 -11.28 -30.63 0.72
N GLY A 28 -10.96 -31.89 0.43
CA GLY A 28 -9.72 -32.30 -0.20
C GLY A 28 -9.87 -32.39 -1.72
N PRO A 29 -9.14 -33.31 -2.39
CA PRO A 29 -9.13 -33.39 -3.83
C PRO A 29 -10.51 -33.77 -4.40
N LEU A 30 -10.82 -33.23 -5.57
CA LEU A 30 -11.98 -33.63 -6.37
C LEU A 30 -11.52 -34.57 -7.48
N ILE A 31 -12.01 -35.80 -7.49
CA ILE A 31 -11.74 -36.76 -8.56
C ILE A 31 -12.87 -36.68 -9.57
N VAL A 32 -12.52 -36.41 -10.83
CA VAL A 32 -13.46 -36.35 -11.94
C VAL A 32 -13.25 -37.53 -12.87
N TYR A 33 -14.32 -38.29 -13.10
CA TYR A 33 -14.28 -39.54 -13.84
C TYR A 33 -15.26 -39.55 -15.02
N GLY A 34 -14.89 -40.28 -16.09
CA GLY A 34 -15.71 -40.54 -17.27
C GLY A 34 -16.62 -41.76 -17.12
N THR A 35 -16.92 -42.46 -18.22
CA THR A 35 -17.82 -43.64 -18.18
C THR A 35 -17.19 -44.84 -17.47
N GLU A 36 -15.89 -45.04 -17.64
CA GLU A 36 -15.15 -46.21 -17.13
C GLU A 36 -14.91 -46.16 -15.62
N GLY A 37 -15.04 -44.99 -15.01
CA GLY A 37 -14.70 -44.75 -13.61
C GLY A 37 -15.82 -45.06 -12.60
N ALA A 38 -16.94 -45.66 -13.01
CA ALA A 38 -18.04 -45.96 -12.08
C ALA A 38 -17.60 -46.83 -10.89
N LYS A 39 -16.62 -47.72 -11.09
CA LYS A 39 -16.01 -48.52 -10.01
C LYS A 39 -15.17 -47.68 -9.03
N ALA A 40 -14.53 -46.61 -9.51
CA ALA A 40 -13.74 -45.70 -8.68
C ALA A 40 -14.59 -44.98 -7.61
N VAL A 41 -15.90 -44.78 -7.89
CA VAL A 41 -16.83 -44.17 -6.92
C VAL A 41 -16.84 -44.93 -5.60
N LYS A 42 -16.89 -46.27 -5.65
CA LYS A 42 -16.93 -47.10 -4.44
C LYS A 42 -15.60 -47.04 -3.66
N ALA A 43 -14.48 -47.02 -4.38
CA ALA A 43 -13.15 -47.00 -3.77
C ALA A 43 -12.86 -45.68 -3.04
N PHE A 44 -13.15 -44.54 -3.67
CA PHE A 44 -12.74 -43.24 -3.13
C PHE A 44 -13.79 -42.57 -2.22
N ARG A 45 -15.06 -43.03 -2.20
CA ARG A 45 -16.14 -42.36 -1.44
C ARG A 45 -15.93 -42.41 0.08
N ASN A 46 -15.24 -43.44 0.58
CA ASN A 46 -14.99 -43.60 2.01
C ASN A 46 -13.72 -42.89 2.50
N ILE A 47 -13.00 -42.18 1.63
CA ILE A 47 -11.81 -41.43 2.01
C ILE A 47 -12.24 -40.03 2.49
N PRO A 48 -11.88 -39.59 3.70
CA PRO A 48 -12.33 -38.32 4.25
C PRO A 48 -11.86 -37.13 3.39
N GLY A 49 -12.81 -36.24 3.07
CA GLY A 49 -12.54 -35.01 2.32
C GLY A 49 -12.41 -35.17 0.81
N VAL A 50 -12.21 -36.39 0.31
CA VAL A 50 -12.20 -36.68 -1.13
C VAL A 50 -13.63 -36.65 -1.66
N GLU A 51 -13.83 -35.96 -2.77
CA GLU A 51 -15.12 -35.96 -3.45
C GLU A 51 -14.96 -36.47 -4.88
N ILE A 52 -16.02 -37.09 -5.39
CA ILE A 52 -16.02 -37.71 -6.72
C ILE A 52 -17.19 -37.16 -7.51
N THR A 53 -16.96 -36.87 -8.79
CA THR A 53 -17.99 -36.33 -9.70
C THR A 53 -17.80 -36.86 -11.12
N ASN A 54 -18.89 -37.10 -11.83
CA ASN A 54 -18.85 -37.44 -13.25
C ASN A 54 -18.68 -36.15 -14.08
N VAL A 55 -17.87 -36.20 -15.13
CA VAL A 55 -17.61 -35.06 -16.04
C VAL A 55 -18.90 -34.45 -16.60
N GLU A 56 -19.88 -35.29 -16.96
CA GLU A 56 -21.14 -34.83 -17.55
C GLU A 56 -22.03 -34.10 -16.54
N ARG A 57 -21.80 -34.34 -15.24
CA ARG A 57 -22.57 -33.79 -14.12
C ARG A 57 -21.67 -32.98 -13.18
N LEU A 58 -20.72 -32.24 -13.75
CA LEU A 58 -19.87 -31.33 -12.99
C LEU A 58 -20.72 -30.26 -12.30
N ASN A 59 -20.49 -30.10 -11.00
CA ASN A 59 -21.24 -29.16 -10.17
C ASN A 59 -20.31 -28.05 -9.68
N LEU A 60 -20.76 -26.81 -9.83
CA LEU A 60 -20.08 -25.61 -9.34
C LEU A 60 -19.77 -25.69 -7.84
N LEU A 61 -20.69 -26.19 -7.01
CA LEU A 61 -20.51 -26.29 -5.56
C LEU A 61 -19.36 -27.21 -5.15
N LYS A 62 -19.04 -28.20 -6.00
CA LYS A 62 -17.91 -29.11 -5.79
C LYS A 62 -16.61 -28.52 -6.35
N LEU A 63 -16.66 -27.81 -7.46
CA LEU A 63 -15.48 -27.16 -8.05
C LEU A 63 -15.01 -25.97 -7.21
N ALA A 64 -15.95 -25.18 -6.68
CA ALA A 64 -15.69 -23.96 -5.91
C ALA A 64 -16.46 -23.98 -4.57
N PRO A 65 -16.04 -24.83 -3.60
CA PRO A 65 -16.71 -24.89 -2.30
C PRO A 65 -16.59 -23.54 -1.57
N GLY A 66 -17.73 -22.99 -1.14
CA GLY A 66 -17.77 -21.67 -0.50
C GLY A 66 -17.50 -20.50 -1.44
N GLY A 67 -17.48 -20.72 -2.77
CA GLY A 67 -17.19 -19.67 -3.76
C GLY A 67 -15.71 -19.43 -4.02
N HIS A 68 -14.80 -20.21 -3.42
CA HIS A 68 -13.38 -20.12 -3.68
C HIS A 68 -12.99 -20.87 -4.96
N LEU A 69 -12.27 -20.19 -5.84
CA LEU A 69 -11.74 -20.74 -7.09
C LEU A 69 -10.52 -21.63 -6.82
N GLY A 70 -10.23 -22.59 -7.70
CA GLY A 70 -8.96 -23.32 -7.67
C GLY A 70 -8.90 -24.48 -6.66
N ARG A 71 -9.88 -25.38 -6.68
CA ARG A 71 -9.79 -26.66 -5.96
C ARG A 71 -8.80 -27.59 -6.66
N PHE A 72 -8.08 -28.43 -5.91
CA PHE A 72 -7.23 -29.47 -6.49
C PHE A 72 -8.11 -30.57 -7.13
N VAL A 73 -8.09 -30.66 -8.47
CA VAL A 73 -8.91 -31.60 -9.25
C VAL A 73 -8.01 -32.62 -9.95
N VAL A 74 -8.35 -33.90 -9.80
CA VAL A 74 -7.69 -35.02 -10.48
C VAL A 74 -8.63 -35.54 -11.57
N TRP A 75 -8.14 -35.58 -12.81
CA TRP A 75 -8.89 -36.02 -13.98
C TRP A 75 -8.44 -37.41 -14.43
N THR A 76 -9.37 -38.31 -14.72
CA THR A 76 -9.05 -39.52 -15.48
C THR A 76 -8.84 -39.18 -16.96
N LYS A 77 -8.06 -39.99 -17.71
CA LYS A 77 -7.83 -39.77 -19.15
C LYS A 77 -9.14 -39.60 -19.92
N SER A 78 -10.05 -40.56 -19.78
CA SER A 78 -11.38 -40.53 -20.42
C SER A 78 -12.28 -39.37 -19.94
N ALA A 79 -12.01 -38.81 -18.76
CA ALA A 79 -12.72 -37.64 -18.27
C ALA A 79 -12.24 -36.36 -18.96
N PHE A 80 -10.93 -36.25 -19.14
CA PHE A 80 -10.29 -35.11 -19.77
C PHE A 80 -10.65 -35.00 -21.26
N GLU A 81 -10.61 -36.12 -22.00
CA GLU A 81 -10.98 -36.17 -23.42
C GLU A 81 -12.44 -35.76 -23.66
N LYS A 82 -13.34 -36.10 -22.73
CA LYS A 82 -14.77 -35.76 -22.83
C LYS A 82 -15.09 -34.27 -22.62
N LEU A 83 -14.18 -33.49 -22.03
CA LEU A 83 -14.43 -32.06 -21.79
C LEU A 83 -14.63 -31.29 -23.09
N ASP A 84 -13.86 -31.63 -24.13
CA ASP A 84 -13.94 -30.98 -25.44
C ASP A 84 -15.31 -31.21 -26.11
N SER A 85 -15.82 -32.44 -26.09
CA SER A 85 -17.19 -32.74 -26.57
C SER A 85 -18.28 -32.02 -25.75
N ILE A 86 -18.11 -31.91 -24.43
CA ILE A 86 -19.13 -31.31 -23.54
C ILE A 86 -19.19 -29.80 -23.67
N TYR A 87 -18.04 -29.12 -23.73
CA TYR A 87 -18.00 -27.65 -23.71
C TYR A 87 -17.68 -27.03 -25.07
N GLY A 88 -17.02 -27.78 -25.96
CA GLY A 88 -16.49 -27.28 -27.22
C GLY A 88 -15.19 -26.50 -27.04
N SER A 89 -14.78 -25.85 -28.11
CA SER A 89 -13.65 -24.92 -28.16
C SER A 89 -14.14 -23.52 -28.52
N PHE A 90 -13.23 -22.56 -28.72
CA PHE A 90 -13.62 -21.24 -29.23
C PHE A 90 -14.10 -21.28 -30.69
N GLU A 91 -13.73 -22.33 -31.43
CA GLU A 91 -14.11 -22.51 -32.85
C GLU A 91 -15.27 -23.49 -33.02
N LYS A 92 -15.33 -24.52 -32.17
CA LYS A 92 -16.33 -25.59 -32.24
C LYS A 92 -17.35 -25.42 -31.13
N ALA A 93 -18.63 -25.36 -31.49
CA ALA A 93 -19.72 -25.33 -30.52
C ALA A 93 -19.81 -26.63 -29.70
N SER A 94 -20.45 -26.55 -28.52
CA SER A 94 -20.69 -27.72 -27.68
C SER A 94 -21.63 -28.73 -28.38
N GLU A 95 -21.27 -30.02 -28.33
CA GLU A 95 -22.13 -31.09 -28.85
C GLU A 95 -23.30 -31.40 -27.91
N LYS A 96 -23.06 -31.34 -26.59
CA LYS A 96 -24.06 -31.73 -25.58
C LYS A 96 -24.95 -30.59 -25.11
N LYS A 97 -24.43 -29.37 -25.05
CA LYS A 97 -25.13 -28.21 -24.50
C LYS A 97 -25.63 -27.33 -25.64
N LYS A 98 -26.91 -27.47 -25.97
CA LYS A 98 -27.57 -26.70 -27.02
C LYS A 98 -27.43 -25.20 -26.77
N GLY A 99 -26.91 -24.47 -27.76
CA GLY A 99 -26.75 -23.01 -27.73
C GLY A 99 -25.66 -22.51 -26.78
N TYR A 100 -24.84 -23.40 -26.20
CA TYR A 100 -23.72 -23.01 -25.36
C TYR A 100 -22.47 -22.77 -26.21
N VAL A 101 -21.83 -21.62 -25.97
CA VAL A 101 -20.55 -21.23 -26.55
C VAL A 101 -19.66 -20.74 -25.40
N LEU A 102 -18.35 -21.00 -25.48
CA LEU A 102 -17.42 -20.51 -24.47
C LEU A 102 -17.43 -18.97 -24.44
N PRO A 103 -17.48 -18.36 -23.24
CA PRO A 103 -17.40 -16.92 -23.12
C PRO A 103 -16.03 -16.43 -23.61
N ARG A 104 -16.02 -15.43 -24.49
CA ARG A 104 -14.76 -14.82 -24.96
C ARG A 104 -14.16 -13.95 -23.86
N ALA A 105 -12.85 -14.08 -23.65
CA ALA A 105 -12.12 -13.22 -22.74
C ALA A 105 -12.19 -11.76 -23.21
N LYS A 106 -12.35 -10.81 -22.28
CA LYS A 106 -12.37 -9.37 -22.60
C LYS A 106 -11.03 -8.86 -23.11
N MET A 107 -9.94 -9.48 -22.67
CA MET A 107 -8.57 -9.21 -23.11
C MET A 107 -7.97 -10.50 -23.63
N VAL A 108 -7.30 -10.44 -24.79
CA VAL A 108 -6.60 -11.60 -25.37
C VAL A 108 -5.35 -11.92 -24.57
N ASN A 109 -4.57 -10.89 -24.22
CA ASN A 109 -3.41 -10.99 -23.34
C ASN A 109 -3.73 -10.29 -22.01
N SER A 110 -3.68 -11.04 -20.91
CA SER A 110 -3.89 -10.53 -19.55
C SER A 110 -2.61 -10.00 -18.89
N ASP A 111 -1.44 -10.24 -19.47
CA ASP A 111 -0.17 -9.76 -18.93
C ASP A 111 0.01 -8.27 -19.22
N LEU A 112 -0.62 -7.48 -18.35
CA LEU A 112 -0.53 -6.02 -18.39
C LEU A 112 0.90 -5.53 -18.21
N THR A 113 1.73 -6.24 -17.44
CA THR A 113 3.10 -5.79 -17.15
C THR A 113 3.95 -5.82 -18.39
N ARG A 114 3.82 -6.88 -19.20
CA ARG A 114 4.48 -6.98 -20.50
C ARG A 114 3.99 -5.92 -21.48
N ILE A 115 2.69 -5.66 -21.53
CA ILE A 115 2.12 -4.63 -22.41
C ILE A 115 2.60 -3.24 -22.01
N ILE A 116 2.61 -2.93 -20.71
CA ILE A 116 3.07 -1.63 -20.20
C ILE A 116 4.56 -1.43 -20.52
N ASN A 117 5.37 -2.47 -20.39
CA ASN A 117 6.82 -2.39 -20.60
C ASN A 117 7.24 -2.62 -22.07
N SER A 118 6.29 -2.71 -23.00
CA SER A 118 6.62 -2.91 -24.41
C SER A 118 7.16 -1.62 -25.03
N ASP A 119 8.05 -1.75 -26.02
CA ASP A 119 8.73 -0.61 -26.64
C ASP A 119 7.75 0.33 -27.35
N GLU A 120 6.67 -0.23 -27.92
CA GLU A 120 5.62 0.54 -28.60
C GLU A 120 4.89 1.48 -27.62
N VAL A 121 4.68 1.03 -26.38
CA VAL A 121 4.06 1.86 -25.33
C VAL A 121 5.10 2.82 -24.75
N GLN A 122 6.27 2.32 -24.37
CA GLN A 122 7.29 3.13 -23.68
C GLN A 122 7.91 4.21 -24.57
N SER A 123 7.97 4.03 -25.89
CA SER A 123 8.45 5.05 -26.83
C SER A 123 7.54 6.27 -26.93
N VAL A 124 6.23 6.11 -26.67
CA VAL A 124 5.23 7.18 -26.76
C VAL A 124 4.91 7.79 -25.37
N VAL A 125 5.06 7.00 -24.31
CA VAL A 125 4.73 7.43 -22.95
C VAL A 125 5.64 8.55 -22.49
N ARG A 126 5.03 9.60 -21.91
CA ARG A 126 5.78 10.69 -21.29
C ARG A 126 6.50 10.19 -20.04
N PRO A 127 7.72 10.68 -19.77
CA PRO A 127 8.46 10.29 -18.57
C PRO A 127 7.69 10.67 -17.31
N ILE A 128 7.84 9.83 -16.28
CA ILE A 128 7.18 10.04 -14.98
C ILE A 128 7.66 11.35 -14.32
N LYS A 129 6.71 12.17 -13.87
CA LYS A 129 7.00 13.36 -13.05
C LYS A 129 7.25 12.91 -11.61
N LYS A 130 8.51 12.91 -11.17
CA LYS A 130 8.91 12.48 -9.82
C LYS A 130 8.69 13.55 -8.74
N ASP A 131 8.50 14.80 -9.15
CA ASP A 131 8.43 15.93 -8.22
C ASP A 131 7.07 15.98 -7.51
N VAL A 132 7.04 15.49 -6.28
CA VAL A 132 5.90 15.69 -5.37
C VAL A 132 6.11 17.01 -4.61
N LYS A 133 5.39 18.06 -5.00
CA LYS A 133 5.38 19.32 -4.25
C LYS A 133 4.59 19.14 -2.95
N ARG A 134 5.31 19.07 -1.83
CA ARG A 134 4.68 19.09 -0.49
C ARG A 134 4.37 20.53 -0.08
N LEU A 135 3.24 20.74 0.60
CA LEU A 135 2.96 22.03 1.21
C LEU A 135 4.02 22.33 2.28
N SER A 136 4.80 23.38 2.06
CA SER A 136 5.70 23.90 3.08
C SER A 136 4.95 24.84 4.01
N LEU A 137 5.18 24.74 5.32
CA LEU A 137 4.63 25.70 6.28
C LEU A 137 5.18 27.10 5.99
N LYS A 138 4.29 28.09 5.83
CA LYS A 138 4.66 29.49 5.66
C LYS A 138 5.21 30.03 6.97
N LYS A 139 6.54 30.15 7.05
CA LYS A 139 7.23 30.77 8.19
C LYS A 139 7.11 32.30 8.10
N ASN A 140 6.86 32.97 9.23
CA ASN A 140 6.72 34.43 9.27
C ASN A 140 8.09 35.10 8.99
N PRO A 141 8.23 35.96 7.95
CA PRO A 141 9.49 36.62 7.60
C PRO A 141 10.01 37.59 8.67
N LEU A 142 9.12 38.26 9.39
CA LEU A 142 9.51 39.22 10.44
C LEU A 142 10.15 38.52 11.65
N LYS A 143 9.73 37.27 11.92
CA LYS A 143 10.29 36.44 12.99
C LYS A 143 11.44 35.54 12.50
N ASN A 144 11.51 35.22 11.20
CA ASN A 144 12.51 34.33 10.63
C ASN A 144 13.38 35.05 9.58
N LEU A 145 14.62 35.36 9.97
CA LEU A 145 15.56 36.09 9.13
C LEU A 145 15.81 35.40 7.78
N ASN A 146 15.99 34.08 7.73
CA ASN A 146 16.29 33.38 6.47
C ASN A 146 15.15 33.50 5.46
N VAL A 147 13.90 33.52 5.94
CA VAL A 147 12.72 33.72 5.09
C VAL A 147 12.67 35.17 4.63
N MET A 148 12.95 36.14 5.51
CA MET A 148 13.05 37.56 5.13
C MET A 148 14.12 37.77 4.05
N LEU A 149 15.29 37.16 4.20
CA LEU A 149 16.40 37.28 3.26
C LEU A 149 16.08 36.62 1.92
N ARG A 150 15.37 35.48 1.94
CA ARG A 150 14.88 34.82 0.72
C ARG A 150 13.88 35.69 -0.05
N LEU A 151 13.02 36.42 0.67
CA LEU A 151 12.01 37.30 0.07
C LEU A 151 12.57 38.66 -0.33
N ASN A 152 13.46 39.24 0.48
CA ASN A 152 14.06 40.55 0.29
C ASN A 152 15.57 40.53 0.63
N PRO A 153 16.45 40.45 -0.38
CA PRO A 153 17.90 40.49 -0.18
C PRO A 153 18.41 41.78 0.49
N TYR A 154 17.75 42.92 0.25
CA TYR A 154 18.12 44.22 0.82
C TYR A 154 17.89 44.28 2.34
N ALA A 155 17.05 43.39 2.91
CA ALA A 155 16.90 43.31 4.35
C ALA A 155 18.23 43.01 5.08
N LYS A 156 19.18 42.34 4.41
CA LYS A 156 20.53 42.08 4.95
C LYS A 156 21.33 43.37 5.13
N THR A 157 21.37 44.22 4.10
CA THR A 157 22.12 45.48 4.11
C THR A 157 21.47 46.46 5.07
N ALA A 158 20.15 46.61 5.01
CA ALA A 158 19.39 47.46 5.93
C ALA A 158 19.65 47.10 7.40
N LYS A 159 19.61 45.79 7.74
CA LYS A 159 19.89 45.34 9.12
C LYS A 159 21.35 45.59 9.52
N ARG A 160 22.30 45.41 8.61
CA ARG A 160 23.72 45.70 8.86
C ARG A 160 23.96 47.19 9.11
N MET A 161 23.37 48.06 8.28
CA MET A 161 23.45 49.51 8.45
C MET A 161 22.84 49.95 9.79
N ALA A 162 21.69 49.40 10.16
CA ALA A 162 21.06 49.68 11.45
C ALA A 162 21.94 49.28 12.64
N LEU A 163 22.61 48.13 12.59
CA LEU A 163 23.53 47.69 13.65
C LEU A 163 24.76 48.61 13.77
N LEU A 164 25.33 49.04 12.66
CA LEU A 164 26.47 49.97 12.65
C LEU A 164 26.06 51.33 13.25
N ALA A 165 24.93 51.88 12.81
CA ALA A 165 24.40 53.13 13.33
C ALA A 165 24.09 53.05 14.83
N GLU A 166 23.57 51.92 15.32
CA GLU A 166 23.30 51.74 16.75
C GLU A 166 24.60 51.64 17.58
N ALA A 167 25.62 50.95 17.07
CA ALA A 167 26.93 50.88 17.72
C ALA A 167 27.57 52.29 17.85
N GLU A 168 27.45 53.12 16.80
CA GLU A 168 27.89 54.52 16.83
C GLU A 168 27.12 55.34 17.87
N ARG A 169 25.79 55.18 17.96
CA ARG A 169 24.95 55.87 18.96
C ARG A 169 25.32 55.48 20.39
N VAL A 170 25.55 54.21 20.66
CA VAL A 170 25.95 53.72 21.99
C VAL A 170 27.32 54.29 22.38
N LYS A 171 28.28 54.31 21.45
CA LYS A 171 29.60 54.90 21.66
C LYS A 171 29.49 56.39 21.98
N ALA A 172 28.75 57.15 21.17
CA ALA A 172 28.52 58.58 21.38
C ALA A 172 27.83 58.87 22.73
N LYS A 173 26.86 58.04 23.14
CA LYS A 173 26.20 58.15 24.44
C LYS A 173 27.17 57.91 25.60
N LYS A 174 28.04 56.90 25.50
CA LYS A 174 29.07 56.60 26.50
C LYS A 174 30.07 57.76 26.63
N GLU A 175 30.60 58.26 25.52
CA GLU A 175 31.52 59.40 25.52
C GLU A 175 30.89 60.66 26.13
N LYS A 176 29.62 60.94 25.81
CA LYS A 176 28.87 62.07 26.40
C LYS A 176 28.70 61.89 27.92
N LEU A 177 28.45 60.67 28.37
CA LEU A 177 28.28 60.34 29.78
C LEU A 177 29.62 60.39 30.55
N ASP A 178 30.71 59.92 29.94
CA ASP A 178 32.07 59.98 30.52
C ASP A 178 32.57 61.42 30.62
N LYS A 179 32.29 62.28 29.63
CA LYS A 179 32.57 63.72 29.72
C LYS A 179 31.85 64.35 30.92
N LYS A 180 30.54 64.06 31.10
CA LYS A 180 29.76 64.54 32.26
C LYS A 180 30.33 64.02 33.58
N ARG A 181 30.69 62.73 33.67
CA ARG A 181 31.30 62.13 34.87
C ARG A 181 32.64 62.78 35.23
N LYS A 182 33.50 63.05 34.24
CA LYS A 182 34.79 63.75 34.45
C LYS A 182 34.62 65.19 34.94
N THR A 183 33.62 65.91 34.43
CA THR A 183 33.31 67.26 34.91
C THR A 183 32.86 67.22 36.38
N VAL A 184 31.97 66.28 36.74
CA VAL A 184 31.50 66.12 38.12
C VAL A 184 32.63 65.72 39.07
N SER A 185 33.52 64.80 38.68
CA SER A 185 34.67 64.42 39.53
C SER A 185 35.66 65.58 39.73
N LYS A 186 35.84 66.45 38.72
CA LYS A 186 36.68 67.65 38.83
C LYS A 186 36.08 68.68 39.80
N VAL A 187 34.76 68.90 39.72
CA VAL A 187 34.04 69.77 40.66
C VAL A 187 34.08 69.20 42.08
N MET A 188 33.91 67.88 42.25
CA MET A 188 33.99 67.21 43.55
C MET A 188 35.40 67.28 44.17
N LEU A 189 36.46 67.10 43.37
CA LEU A 189 37.86 67.29 43.78
C LEU A 189 38.15 68.74 44.23
N ILE A 190 37.65 69.73 43.48
CA ILE A 190 37.78 71.15 43.84
C ILE A 190 37.08 71.43 45.18
N SER A 191 35.89 70.87 45.39
CA SER A 191 35.14 71.03 46.64
C SER A 191 35.84 70.39 47.85
N ILE A 192 36.49 69.24 47.67
CA ILE A 192 37.28 68.57 48.72
C ILE A 192 38.54 69.38 49.06
N TYR A 193 39.26 69.89 48.06
CA TYR A 193 40.44 70.73 48.27
C TYR A 193 40.11 72.06 48.97
N CYS A 194 38.95 72.65 48.65
CA CYS A 194 38.50 73.89 49.29
C CYS A 194 38.05 73.66 50.75
N ALA A 195 37.56 72.46 51.08
CA ALA A 195 37.19 72.07 52.44
C ALA A 195 38.37 71.67 53.34
N GLN A 196 39.56 71.37 52.76
CA GLN A 196 40.79 71.11 53.51
C GLN A 196 41.60 72.39 53.85
N PHE A 197 41.21 73.54 53.29
CA PHE A 197 41.89 74.83 53.50
C PHE A 197 41.11 75.79 54.42
N TRP A 198 40.18 75.25 55.21
CA TRP A 198 39.43 75.92 56.28
C TRP A 198 39.41 75.00 57.50
#